data_AF-A0AB34U1Q5-F1
#
_entry.id   AF-A0AB34U1Q5-F1
#
_cell.length_a   1.000
_cell.length_b   1.000
_cell.length_c   1.000
_cell.angle_alpha   90.00
_cell.angle_beta   90.00
_cell.angle_gamma   90.00
#
_symmetry.space_group_name_H-M   'P 1'
#
loop_
_entity.id
_entity.type
_entity.pdbx_description
1 polymer ?
#
loop_
_entity_poly.entity_id
_entity_poly.type
_entity_poly.pdbx_seq_one_letter_code
_entity_poly.pdbx_strand_id
1 'polypeptide(L)' 'MVSNLIISPVSLGVIVVHECFPEHGIFSMESVIAMLTDTKLRNLKPQEKLYKVNDRNGSYVAVTVAGSILFCCNYSINRR' A
#
# COMPACT_ATOMS: atom_id res chain seq x y z
N MET A 1 27.54 -4.00 -26.39
CA MET A 1 26.71 -4.66 -27.42
C MET A 1 25.28 -4.26 -27.17
N VAL A 2 24.60 -3.77 -28.20
CA VAL A 2 23.27 -3.16 -28.14
C VAL A 2 22.23 -4.27 -27.94
N SER A 3 21.43 -4.20 -26.89
CA SER A 3 20.28 -5.08 -26.72
C SER A 3 19.15 -4.31 -26.06
N ASN A 4 18.35 -3.67 -26.91
CA ASN A 4 17.05 -3.13 -26.55
C ASN A 4 16.12 -4.31 -26.25
N LEU A 5 15.90 -4.61 -24.97
CA LEU A 5 14.89 -5.59 -24.58
C LEU A 5 13.63 -4.82 -24.16
N ILE A 6 12.67 -4.77 -25.08
CA ILE A 6 11.32 -4.25 -24.82
C ILE A 6 10.64 -5.23 -23.86
N ILE A 7 10.59 -4.87 -22.58
CA ILE A 7 9.89 -5.68 -21.57
C ILE A 7 8.42 -5.29 -21.61
N SER A 8 7.62 -6.06 -22.35
CA SER A 8 6.16 -5.98 -22.32
C SER A 8 5.63 -6.67 -21.04
N PRO A 9 4.76 -6.04 -20.24
CA PRO A 9 4.30 -6.62 -18.98
C PRO A 9 3.05 -7.48 -19.20
N VAL A 10 3.21 -8.65 -19.79
CA VAL A 10 2.19 -9.72 -19.73
C VAL A 10 2.91 -11.04 -19.48
N SER A 11 3.01 -11.42 -18.21
CA SER A 11 2.60 -12.73 -17.73
C SER A 11 3.04 -12.89 -16.27
N LEU A 12 2.03 -13.12 -15.45
CA LEU A 12 2.09 -13.54 -14.07
C LEU A 12 3.01 -14.78 -13.91
N GLY A 13 3.93 -14.75 -12.94
CA GLY A 13 4.48 -15.98 -12.33
C GLY A 13 5.84 -16.51 -12.82
N VAL A 14 6.94 -15.81 -12.52
CA VAL A 14 8.25 -16.44 -12.26
C VAL A 14 8.97 -15.60 -11.20
N ILE A 15 9.06 -16.11 -9.98
CA ILE A 15 9.95 -15.56 -8.95
C ILE A 15 11.36 -15.91 -9.41
N VAL A 16 12.04 -14.92 -10.01
CA VAL A 16 13.47 -15.00 -10.24
C VAL A 16 14.13 -15.01 -8.86
N VAL A 17 14.46 -16.21 -8.38
CA VAL A 17 15.46 -16.41 -7.35
C VAL A 17 16.79 -16.05 -8.00
N HIS A 18 17.14 -14.77 -7.94
CA HIS A 18 18.49 -14.33 -8.24
C HIS A 18 18.94 -13.40 -7.13
N GLU A 19 19.90 -13.93 -6.37
CA GLU A 19 20.95 -13.25 -5.63
C GLU A 19 20.74 -11.77 -5.30
N CYS A 20 20.59 -11.52 -4.00
CA CYS A 20 21.19 -10.42 -3.25
C CYS A 20 21.55 -9.16 -4.06
N PHE A 21 20.75 -8.10 -3.95
CA PHE A 21 21.14 -6.68 -3.88
C PHE A 21 19.81 -5.89 -3.86
N PRO A 22 19.54 -5.08 -2.80
CA PRO A 22 19.89 -3.67 -2.95
C PRO A 22 20.36 -3.01 -1.65
N GLU A 23 21.59 -2.51 -1.68
CA GLU A 23 21.98 -1.35 -0.90
C GLU A 23 21.20 -0.17 -1.49
N HIS A 24 20.31 0.44 -0.70
CA HIS A 24 19.41 1.57 -1.05
C HIS A 24 18.10 1.23 -1.78
N GLY A 25 16.99 1.44 -1.05
CA GLY A 25 15.70 1.83 -1.65
C GLY A 25 14.61 0.77 -1.64
N ILE A 26 13.99 0.57 -0.47
CA ILE A 26 12.61 0.09 -0.23
C ILE A 26 11.92 -0.56 -1.45
N PHE A 27 12.12 -1.87 -1.63
CA PHE A 27 11.25 -2.67 -2.50
C PHE A 27 10.04 -3.11 -1.66
N SER A 28 8.96 -2.32 -1.71
CA SER A 28 7.73 -2.56 -0.94
C SER A 28 6.99 -3.76 -1.52
N MET A 29 7.23 -4.93 -0.95
CA MET A 29 6.42 -6.15 -1.05
C MET A 29 5.08 -5.97 -0.29
N GLU A 30 4.38 -4.89 -0.63
CA GLU A 30 3.24 -4.32 0.12
C GLU A 30 1.91 -5.04 -0.09
N SER A 31 1.92 -6.30 -0.56
CA SER A 31 0.69 -6.94 -0.99
C SER A 31 0.16 -8.04 -0.06
N VAL A 32 0.88 -8.46 0.99
CA VAL A 32 0.47 -9.72 1.65
C VAL A 32 -0.31 -9.51 2.95
N ILE A 33 -0.29 -8.35 3.60
CA ILE A 33 -1.20 -8.05 4.72
C ILE A 33 -1.42 -6.55 4.81
N ALA A 34 -2.67 -6.09 4.60
CA ALA A 34 -3.07 -4.69 4.68
C ALA A 34 -3.05 -4.19 6.14
N MET A 35 -1.86 -4.11 6.72
CA MET A 35 -1.63 -3.54 8.04
C MET A 35 -1.02 -2.16 7.87
N LEU A 36 -1.70 -1.17 8.44
CA LEU A 36 -1.25 0.20 8.50
C LEU A 36 -0.17 0.30 9.56
N THR A 37 0.99 0.81 9.17
CA THR A 37 2.12 1.05 10.07
C THR A 37 2.33 2.55 10.26
N ASP A 38 3.07 2.92 11.30
CA ASP A 38 3.37 4.31 11.68
C ASP A 38 4.03 5.06 10.53
N THR A 39 4.92 4.38 9.80
CA THR A 39 5.58 4.92 8.62
C THR A 39 4.60 5.19 7.49
N LYS A 40 3.67 4.27 7.22
CA LYS A 40 2.64 4.49 6.19
C LYS A 40 1.74 5.66 6.54
N LEU A 41 1.31 5.77 7.79
CA LEU A 41 0.48 6.86 8.30
C LEU A 41 1.13 8.23 8.07
N ARG A 42 2.43 8.36 8.38
CA ARG A 42 3.18 9.61 8.17
C ARG A 42 3.36 9.98 6.69
N ASN A 43 3.33 8.98 5.82
CA ASN A 43 3.47 9.17 4.38
C ASN A 43 2.13 9.41 3.66
N LEU A 44 0.99 9.35 4.36
CA LEU A 44 -0.31 9.68 3.78
C LEU A 44 -0.38 11.17 3.47
N LYS A 45 -0.72 11.49 2.22
CA LYS A 45 -0.85 12.86 1.74
C LYS A 45 -2.33 13.20 1.50
N PRO A 46 -2.78 14.43 1.82
CA PRO A 46 -4.10 14.88 1.39
C PRO A 46 -4.23 14.80 -0.14
N GLN A 47 -5.43 14.46 -0.59
CA GLN A 47 -5.81 14.41 -2.00
C GLN A 47 -7.00 15.34 -2.25
N GLU A 48 -7.35 15.56 -3.51
CA GLU A 48 -8.51 16.40 -3.90
C GLU A 48 -9.85 15.86 -3.41
N LYS A 49 -9.91 14.57 -3.01
CA LYS A 49 -11.09 13.92 -2.47
C LYS A 49 -10.74 13.14 -1.20
N LEU A 50 -11.70 13.05 -0.29
CA LEU A 50 -11.61 12.15 0.87
C LEU A 50 -11.44 10.71 0.39
N TYR A 51 -10.41 10.04 0.92
CA TYR A 51 -10.10 8.66 0.59
C TYR A 51 -9.91 7.81 1.85
N LYS A 52 -10.04 6.50 1.67
CA LYS A 52 -9.98 5.50 2.75
C LYS A 52 -8.79 4.58 2.52
N VAL A 53 -8.04 4.34 3.59
CA VAL A 53 -6.93 3.40 3.62
C VAL A 53 -7.29 2.28 4.59
N ASN A 54 -7.39 1.06 4.09
CA ASN A 54 -7.81 -0.07 4.91
C ASN A 54 -6.67 -0.54 5.83
N ASP A 55 -7.00 -0.86 7.08
CA ASP A 55 -6.12 -1.57 8.01
C ASP A 55 -6.63 -3.02 8.16
N ARG A 56 -6.56 -3.59 9.37
CA ARG A 56 -6.98 -4.95 9.71
C ARG A 56 -8.36 -4.93 10.36
N ASN A 57 -9.04 -6.09 10.31
CA ASN A 57 -10.27 -6.35 11.07
C ASN A 57 -11.42 -5.33 10.85
N GLY A 58 -11.50 -4.72 9.66
CA GLY A 58 -12.56 -3.74 9.34
C GLY A 58 -12.31 -2.32 9.86
N SER A 59 -11.13 -2.06 10.43
CA SER A 59 -10.63 -0.72 10.70
C SER A 59 -10.07 -0.08 9.42
N TYR A 60 -10.22 1.23 9.31
CA TYR A 60 -9.66 2.01 8.22
C TYR A 60 -9.30 3.42 8.69
N VAL A 61 -8.45 4.09 7.91
CA VAL A 61 -8.11 5.48 8.09
C VAL A 61 -8.73 6.29 6.96
N ALA A 62 -9.47 7.34 7.32
CA ALA A 62 -9.96 8.34 6.37
C ALA A 62 -9.02 9.54 6.38
N VAL A 63 -8.56 9.94 5.20
CA VAL A 63 -7.74 11.14 5.02
C VAL A 63 -8.62 12.20 4.37
N THR A 64 -8.80 13.32 5.07
CA THR A 64 -9.59 14.44 4.55
C THR A 64 -8.77 15.26 3.56
N VAL A 65 -9.47 16.05 2.73
CA VAL A 65 -8.82 17.00 1.81
C VAL A 65 -7.98 18.03 2.58
N ALA A 66 -8.36 18.36 3.82
CA ALA A 66 -7.60 19.24 4.71
C ALA A 66 -6.33 18.57 5.32
N GLY A 67 -6.09 17.29 5.05
CA GLY A 67 -4.95 16.54 5.59
C GLY A 67 -5.16 16.00 7.00
N SER A 68 -6.39 16.06 7.53
CA SER A 68 -6.72 15.41 8.80
C SER A 68 -6.78 13.90 8.61
N ILE A 69 -6.23 13.17 9.57
CA ILE A 69 -6.21 11.71 9.61
C ILE A 69 -7.24 11.25 10.66
N LEU A 70 -8.28 10.54 10.22
CA LEU A 70 -9.32 10.00 11.09
C LEU A 70 -9.22 8.48 11.15
N PHE A 71 -9.17 7.92 12.36
CA PHE A 71 -9.27 6.48 12.57
C PHE A 71 -10.74 6.09 12.68
N CYS A 72 -11.17 5.16 11.85
CA CYS A 72 -12.55 4.72 11.78
C CYS A 72 -12.64 3.20 11.88
N CYS A 73 -13.49 2.71 12.77
CA CYS A 73 -13.77 1.29 12.88
C CYS A 73 -15.16 1.03 12.31
N ASN A 74 -15.26 0.16 11.32
CA ASN A 74 -16.56 -0.35 10.92
C ASN A 74 -16.93 -1.48 11.88
N TYR A 75 -17.75 -1.14 12.88
CA TYR A 75 -18.24 -2.10 13.86
C TYR A 75 -19.75 -2.21 13.73
N SER A 76 -20.27 -3.39 14.07
CA SER A 76 -21.70 -3.59 14.19
C SER A 76 -22.06 -4.11 15.57
N ILE A 77 -22.95 -3.40 16.26
CA ILE A 77 -23.50 -3.83 17.55
C ILE A 77 -24.90 -4.33 17.27
N ASN A 78 -25.16 -5.61 17.58
CA ASN A 78 -26.46 -6.23 17.32
C ASN A 78 -26.92 -6.10 15.85
N ARG A 79 -26.00 -6.26 14.90
CA ARG A 79 -26.24 -6.13 13.44
C ARG A 79 -26.70 -4.72 12.98
N ARG A 80 -26.40 -3.68 13.74
CA ARG A 80 -26.59 -2.27 13.38
C ARG A 80 -25.27 -1.54 13.28
#